data_AF-A0A8K0LK72-F1
#
_entry.id   AF-A0A8K0LK72-F1
#
_cell.length_a   1.000
_cell.length_b   1.000
_cell.length_c   1.000
_cell.angle_alpha   90.00
_cell.angle_beta   90.00
_cell.angle_gamma   90.00
#
_symmetry.space_group_name_H-M   'P 1'
#
loop_
_entity.id
_entity.type
_entity.pdbx_description
1 polymer ?
#
loop_
_entity_poly.entity_id
_entity_poly.type
_entity_poly.pdbx_seq_one_letter_code
_entity_poly.pdbx_strand_id
1 'polypeptide(L)'
;HPPLVFVRDRGSANGTSVNGRIIGKGVTLSPSKLLEEGDIITVGTHPHLRLQYAESTNIRSSYTLSRLQRQEVKLFEDRYIVSSRTIGNGGYSLVFLASEVDTRKHVACKVHDISRFSPTAKEVNRIRQEATLLSTLDH
;
A
#
# COMPACT_ATOMS: atom_id res chain seq x y z
N HIS A 1 -2.76 12.84 -3.02
CA HIS A 1 -2.35 11.67 -2.23
C HIS A 1 -0.95 11.92 -1.69
N PRO A 2 -0.68 11.63 -0.42
CA PRO A 2 0.66 11.82 0.15
C PRO A 2 1.69 10.91 -0.58
N PRO A 3 2.95 11.35 -0.68
CA PRO A 3 3.99 10.56 -1.34
C PRO A 3 4.23 9.25 -0.60
N LEU A 4 4.53 8.19 -1.35
CA LEU A 4 5.03 6.95 -0.78
C LEU A 4 6.53 7.09 -0.53
N VAL A 5 6.95 6.99 0.74
CA VAL A 5 8.35 7.11 1.12
C VAL A 5 8.88 5.74 1.48
N PHE A 6 9.95 5.32 0.81
CA PHE A 6 10.57 4.03 1.03
C PHE A 6 11.98 4.19 1.58
N VAL A 7 12.36 3.27 2.46
CA VAL A 7 13.74 3.10 2.93
C VAL A 7 14.30 1.79 2.39
N ARG A 8 15.60 1.79 2.10
CA ARG A 8 16.32 0.61 1.62
C ARG A 8 17.77 0.68 2.11
N ASP A 9 18.29 -0.45 2.58
CA ASP A 9 19.71 -0.59 2.86
C ASP A 9 20.51 -0.75 1.56
N ARG A 10 21.58 0.03 1.43
CA ARG A 10 22.47 0.10 0.24
C ARG A 10 23.85 -0.47 0.54
N GLY A 11 23.91 -1.66 1.14
CA GLY A 11 25.16 -2.35 1.44
C GLY A 11 25.85 -1.82 2.68
N SER A 12 25.07 -1.49 3.72
CA SER A 12 25.68 -1.09 4.99
C SER A 12 26.42 -2.27 5.63
N ALA A 13 27.55 -1.99 6.29
CA ALA A 13 28.34 -3.01 6.98
C ALA A 13 27.58 -3.62 8.17
N ASN A 14 26.85 -2.78 8.90
CA ASN A 14 26.20 -3.14 10.17
C ASN A 14 24.68 -3.34 10.05
N GLY A 15 24.11 -3.14 8.86
CA GLY A 15 22.68 -3.27 8.59
C GLY A 15 21.88 -2.00 8.86
N THR A 16 20.68 -1.94 8.29
CA THR A 16 19.65 -0.94 8.58
C THR A 16 18.42 -1.65 9.12
N SER A 17 17.77 -1.07 10.13
CA SER A 17 16.55 -1.60 10.72
C SER A 17 15.43 -0.56 10.74
N VAL A 18 14.19 -1.03 10.67
CA VAL A 18 12.97 -0.23 10.87
C VAL A 18 12.19 -0.87 12.03
N ASN A 19 11.90 -0.09 13.07
CA ASN A 19 11.24 -0.57 14.30
C ASN A 19 11.93 -1.81 14.89
N GLY A 20 13.26 -1.82 14.87
CA GLY A 20 14.08 -2.94 15.37
C GLY A 20 14.16 -4.16 14.45
N ARG A 21 13.45 -4.20 13.32
CA ARG A 21 13.54 -5.29 12.33
C ARG A 21 14.57 -4.93 11.25
N ILE A 22 15.59 -5.76 11.07
CA ILE A 22 16.61 -5.58 10.02
C ILE A 22 15.93 -5.68 8.65
N ILE A 23 16.09 -4.63 7.84
CA ILE A 23 15.58 -4.57 6.46
C ILE A 23 16.69 -4.86 5.43
N GLY A 24 17.95 -4.82 5.84
CA GLY A 24 19.09 -5.23 5.02
C GLY A 24 20.40 -5.12 5.78
N LYS A 25 21.40 -5.91 5.37
CA LYS A 25 22.77 -5.93 5.92
C LYS A 25 23.71 -6.59 4.91
N GLY A 26 24.81 -5.92 4.54
CA GLY A 26 25.87 -6.50 3.70
C GLY A 26 25.49 -6.86 2.25
N VAL A 27 24.22 -6.80 1.88
CA VAL A 27 23.73 -7.01 0.50
C VAL A 27 23.82 -5.71 -0.29
N THR A 28 24.28 -5.78 -1.54
CA THR A 28 24.42 -4.62 -2.42
C THR A 28 23.08 -3.89 -2.65
N LEU A 29 21.95 -4.61 -2.58
CA LEU A 29 20.61 -4.04 -2.68
C LEU A 29 19.58 -4.88 -1.92
N SER A 30 19.10 -4.38 -0.79
CA SER A 30 17.97 -4.97 -0.08
C SER A 30 16.62 -4.61 -0.73
N PRO A 31 15.53 -5.34 -0.45
CA PRO A 31 14.18 -4.88 -0.77
C PRO A 31 13.88 -3.54 -0.10
N SER A 32 13.12 -2.69 -0.78
CA SER A 32 12.62 -1.45 -0.17
C SER A 32 11.47 -1.73 0.80
N LYS A 33 11.49 -1.06 1.95
CA LYS A 33 10.41 -1.05 2.94
C LYS A 33 9.68 0.29 2.85
N LEU A 34 8.35 0.26 2.72
CA LEU A 34 7.53 1.47 2.85
C LEU A 34 7.56 1.95 4.31
N LEU A 35 7.74 3.25 4.50
CA LEU A 35 7.66 3.89 5.80
C LEU A 35 6.23 4.31 6.13
N GLU A 36 5.82 4.04 7.36
CA GLU A 36 4.56 4.49 7.95
C GLU A 36 4.80 5.52 9.06
N GLU A 37 3.80 6.35 9.33
CA GLU A 37 3.86 7.38 10.38
C GLU A 37 4.45 6.84 11.69
N GLY A 38 5.51 7.47 12.17
CA GLY A 38 6.19 7.12 13.41
C GLY A 38 7.24 6.01 13.27
N ASP A 39 7.44 5.42 12.09
CA ASP A 39 8.49 4.42 11.85
C ASP A 39 9.86 4.96 12.22
N ILE A 40 10.65 4.11 12.88
CA ILE A 40 11.96 4.48 13.41
C ILE A 40 13.02 3.70 12.66
N ILE A 41 13.86 4.42 11.92
CA ILE A 41 15.00 3.89 11.18
C ILE A 41 16.24 3.98 12.06
N THR A 42 16.97 2.88 12.17
CA THR A 42 18.27 2.81 12.86
C THR A 42 19.31 2.22 11.93
N VAL A 43 20.45 2.89 11.81
CA VAL A 43 21.57 2.47 10.93
C VAL A 43 22.72 1.94 11.79
N GLY A 44 23.10 0.71 11.52
CA GLY A 44 24.13 -0.04 12.23
C GLY A 44 23.76 -0.41 13.67
N THR A 45 24.79 -0.62 14.49
CA THR A 45 24.66 -1.04 15.90
C THR A 45 24.55 0.12 16.88
N HIS A 46 24.44 1.37 16.40
CA HIS A 46 24.39 2.54 17.27
C HIS A 46 22.94 2.87 17.63
N PRO A 47 22.47 2.52 18.86
CA PRO A 47 21.08 2.75 19.25
C PRO A 47 20.73 4.24 19.35
N HIS A 48 21.73 5.13 19.35
CA HIS A 48 21.57 6.57 19.50
C HIS A 48 21.25 7.30 18.20
N LEU A 49 21.56 6.73 17.03
CA LEU A 49 21.20 7.33 15.74
C LEU A 49 19.86 6.77 15.27
N ARG A 50 18.80 7.54 15.50
CA ARG A 50 17.41 7.19 15.15
C ARG A 50 16.83 8.29 14.27
N LEU A 51 16.34 7.90 13.09
CA LEU A 51 15.57 8.77 12.22
C LEU A 51 14.11 8.35 12.35
N GLN A 52 13.24 9.25 12.79
CA GLN A 52 11.81 8.99 12.83
C GLN A 52 11.17 9.54 11.57
N TYR A 53 10.40 8.71 10.88
CA TYR A 53 9.55 9.15 9.79
C TYR A 53 8.29 9.81 10.33
N ALA A 54 8.05 11.03 9.90
CA ALA A 54 6.83 11.77 10.19
C ALA A 54 6.20 12.20 8.85
N GLU A 55 5.00 11.70 8.60
CA GLU A 55 4.13 12.08 7.51
C GLU A 55 3.44 13.40 7.85
N SER A 56 3.52 14.36 6.93
CA SER A 56 2.86 15.66 7.12
C SER A 56 1.35 15.46 7.28
N THR A 57 0.83 15.86 8.44
CA THR A 57 -0.59 15.75 8.80
C THR A 57 -1.53 16.53 7.88
N ASN A 58 -1.00 17.49 7.11
CA ASN A 58 -1.75 18.33 6.18
C ASN A 58 -2.15 17.62 4.87
N ILE A 59 -1.69 16.38 4.61
CA ILE A 59 -1.95 15.66 3.34
C ILE A 59 -2.63 14.31 3.58
N ARG A 60 -3.49 14.21 4.59
CA ARG A 60 -4.32 12.99 4.74
C ARG A 60 -5.47 13.04 3.74
N SER A 61 -5.47 12.13 2.78
CA SER A 61 -6.63 11.87 1.94
C SER A 61 -7.79 11.43 2.84
N SER A 62 -8.88 12.20 2.90
CA SER A 62 -10.05 11.94 3.75
C SER A 62 -10.89 10.74 3.28
N TYR A 63 -10.50 10.10 2.19
CA TYR A 63 -11.22 8.97 1.62
C TYR A 63 -11.08 7.74 2.50
N THR A 64 -12.22 7.19 2.89
CA THR A 64 -12.31 5.97 3.70
C THR A 64 -13.24 4.98 3.03
N LEU A 65 -12.97 3.69 3.23
CA LEU A 65 -13.86 2.63 2.75
C LEU A 65 -15.22 2.75 3.45
N SER A 66 -16.29 2.66 2.67
CA SER A 66 -17.65 2.59 3.21
C SER A 66 -17.82 1.35 4.10
N ARG A 67 -18.91 1.29 4.87
CA ARG A 67 -19.21 0.10 5.70
C ARG A 67 -19.27 -1.18 4.86
N LEU A 68 -19.91 -1.10 3.68
CA LEU A 68 -20.03 -2.24 2.77
C LEU A 68 -18.67 -2.62 2.17
N GLN A 69 -17.90 -1.63 1.70
CA GLN A 69 -16.56 -1.88 1.15
C GLN A 69 -15.62 -2.49 2.18
N ARG A 70 -15.73 -2.11 3.45
CA ARG A 70 -14.99 -2.78 4.53
C ARG A 70 -15.38 -4.24 4.71
N GLN A 71 -16.64 -4.62 4.48
CA GLN A 71 -17.06 -6.02 4.51
C GLN A 71 -16.56 -6.78 3.27
N GLU A 72 -16.60 -6.16 2.10
CA GLU A 72 -16.10 -6.74 0.85
C GLU A 72 -14.58 -7.00 0.90
N VAL A 73 -13.81 -6.06 1.47
CA VAL A 73 -12.36 -6.24 1.67
C VAL A 73 -12.03 -7.44 2.57
N LYS A 74 -12.88 -7.73 3.56
CA LYS A 74 -12.68 -8.91 4.43
C LYS A 74 -12.79 -10.23 3.69
N LEU A 75 -13.48 -10.27 2.54
CA LEU A 75 -13.64 -11.50 1.76
C LEU A 75 -12.32 -12.00 1.16
N PHE A 76 -11.27 -11.18 1.16
CA PHE A 76 -9.95 -11.53 0.64
C PHE A 76 -8.81 -11.12 1.59
N GLU A 77 -9.10 -10.90 2.89
CA GLU A 77 -8.11 -10.46 3.87
C GLU A 77 -7.02 -11.50 4.16
N ASP A 78 -7.30 -12.77 3.85
CA ASP A 78 -6.37 -13.89 3.88
C ASP A 78 -5.24 -13.72 2.85
N ARG A 79 -5.50 -13.03 1.74
CA ARG A 79 -4.53 -12.80 0.65
C ARG A 79 -3.99 -11.39 0.63
N TYR A 80 -4.83 -10.39 0.92
CA TYR A 80 -4.43 -8.98 0.85
C TYR A 80 -4.99 -8.17 2.02
N ILE A 81 -4.11 -7.41 2.66
CA ILE A 81 -4.49 -6.42 3.68
C ILE A 81 -4.56 -5.05 3.01
N VAL A 82 -5.75 -4.46 2.97
CA VAL A 82 -5.97 -3.10 2.41
C VAL A 82 -5.77 -2.06 3.52
N SER A 83 -4.85 -1.12 3.30
CA SER A 83 -4.61 -0.01 4.22
C SER A 83 -5.64 1.12 4.04
N SER A 84 -5.71 2.03 5.00
CA SER A 84 -6.48 3.27 4.86
C SER A 84 -5.83 4.31 3.95
N ARG A 85 -4.60 4.06 3.45
CA ARG A 85 -3.86 5.01 2.61
C ARG A 85 -4.39 4.97 1.19
N THR A 86 -4.87 6.11 0.70
CA THR A 86 -5.26 6.28 -0.70
C THR A 86 -4.07 6.76 -1.52
N ILE A 87 -3.83 6.12 -2.67
CA ILE A 87 -2.73 6.43 -3.61
C ILE A 87 -3.25 6.96 -4.96
N GLY A 88 -4.55 6.88 -5.21
CA GLY A 88 -5.18 7.33 -6.46
C GLY A 88 -6.66 7.63 -6.29
N ASN A 89 -7.16 8.55 -7.11
CA ASN A 89 -8.57 8.87 -7.27
C ASN A 89 -8.89 8.82 -8.77
N GLY A 90 -9.98 8.15 -9.12
CA GLY A 90 -10.60 8.22 -10.44
C GLY A 90 -12.06 8.68 -10.29
N GLY A 91 -12.72 8.96 -11.41
CA GLY A 91 -14.07 9.54 -11.40
C GLY A 91 -15.09 8.80 -10.52
N TYR A 92 -15.01 7.46 -10.46
CA TYR A 92 -15.92 6.62 -9.66
C TYR A 92 -15.18 5.53 -8.87
N SER A 93 -13.89 5.74 -8.61
CA SER A 93 -13.06 4.75 -7.94
C SER A 93 -12.00 5.41 -7.08
N LEU A 94 -11.66 4.74 -5.98
CA LEU A 94 -10.51 5.09 -5.15
C LEU A 94 -9.48 3.98 -5.26
N VAL A 95 -8.21 4.33 -5.25
CA VAL A 95 -7.11 3.37 -5.27
C VAL A 95 -6.44 3.41 -3.91
N PHE A 96 -6.54 2.31 -3.17
CA PHE A 96 -5.93 2.11 -1.88
C PHE A 96 -4.60 1.36 -2.02
N LEU A 97 -3.64 1.66 -1.15
CA LEU A 97 -2.49 0.81 -0.97
C LEU A 97 -2.92 -0.47 -0.24
N ALA A 98 -2.53 -1.62 -0.77
CA ALA A 98 -2.69 -2.90 -0.11
C ALA A 98 -1.36 -3.65 -0.06
N SER A 99 -1.30 -4.71 0.76
CA SER A 99 -0.14 -5.60 0.85
C SER A 99 -0.58 -7.05 0.77
N GLU A 100 0.13 -7.85 -0.03
CA GLU A 100 -0.03 -9.30 -0.07
C GLU A 100 0.45 -9.90 1.25
N VAL A 101 -0.32 -10.82 1.82
CA VAL A 101 -0.05 -11.39 3.16
C VAL A 101 1.25 -12.17 3.18
N ASP A 102 1.47 -13.02 2.17
CA ASP A 102 2.59 -13.95 2.12
C ASP A 102 3.92 -13.25 1.83
N THR A 103 3.94 -12.42 0.79
CA THR A 103 5.17 -11.79 0.28
C THR A 103 5.45 -10.42 0.90
N ARG A 104 4.44 -9.81 1.55
CA ARG A 104 4.43 -8.40 1.97
C ARG A 104 4.62 -7.41 0.82
N LYS A 105 4.45 -7.84 -0.43
CA LYS A 105 4.53 -6.97 -1.60
C LYS A 105 3.37 -5.98 -1.60
N HIS A 106 3.68 -4.73 -1.89
CA HIS A 106 2.67 -3.69 -2.04
C HIS A 106 1.98 -3.79 -3.40
N VAL A 107 0.65 -3.65 -3.40
CA VAL A 107 -0.19 -3.64 -4.59
C VAL A 107 -1.20 -2.49 -4.53
N ALA A 108 -1.75 -2.13 -5.68
CA ALA A 108 -2.84 -1.15 -5.78
C ALA A 108 -4.19 -1.87 -5.73
N CYS A 109 -5.06 -1.47 -4.80
CA CYS A 109 -6.43 -1.97 -4.69
C CYS A 109 -7.40 -0.89 -5.18
N LYS A 110 -7.89 -1.02 -6.42
CA LYS A 110 -8.88 -0.11 -7.01
C LYS A 110 -10.28 -0.55 -6.60
N VAL A 111 -10.95 0.31 -5.82
CA VAL A 111 -12.30 0.08 -5.30
C VAL A 111 -13.28 0.99 -6.04
N HIS A 112 -14.29 0.40 -6.68
CA HIS A 112 -15.32 1.11 -7.42
C HIS A 112 -16.56 1.33 -6.54
N ASP A 113 -17.14 2.53 -6.58
CA ASP A 113 -18.45 2.80 -5.98
C ASP A 113 -19.54 2.56 -7.03
N ILE A 114 -20.00 1.30 -7.11
CA ILE A 114 -21.03 0.91 -8.08
C ILE A 114 -22.45 1.29 -7.65
N SER A 115 -22.64 1.71 -6.38
CA SER A 115 -23.96 2.06 -5.84
C SER A 115 -24.60 3.27 -6.54
N ARG A 116 -23.77 4.07 -7.20
CA ARG A 116 -24.18 5.26 -7.96
C ARG A 116 -24.77 4.93 -9.33
N PHE A 117 -24.76 3.66 -9.72
CA PHE A 117 -25.21 3.21 -11.03
C PHE A 117 -26.34 2.17 -10.91
N SER A 118 -27.23 2.15 -11.90
CA SER A 118 -28.11 0.99 -12.09
C SER A 118 -27.25 -0.27 -12.35
N PRO A 119 -27.64 -1.47 -11.89
CA PRO A 119 -26.95 -2.71 -12.21
C PRO A 119 -26.82 -2.99 -13.72
N THR A 120 -27.73 -2.42 -14.52
CA THR A 120 -27.75 -2.50 -15.99
C THR A 120 -27.01 -1.35 -16.68
N ALA A 121 -26.44 -0.43 -15.90
CA ALA A 121 -25.71 0.70 -16.43
C ALA A 121 -24.48 0.22 -17.21
N LYS A 122 -24.20 0.90 -18.33
CA LYS A 122 -23.05 0.61 -19.19
C LYS A 122 -21.74 0.66 -18.41
N GLU A 123 -21.66 1.50 -17.38
CA GLU A 123 -20.53 1.67 -16.48
C GLU A 123 -20.21 0.39 -15.70
N VAL A 124 -21.21 -0.29 -15.15
CA VAL A 124 -21.01 -1.54 -14.38
C VAL A 124 -20.48 -2.65 -15.29
N ASN A 125 -21.02 -2.75 -16.50
CA ASN A 125 -20.54 -3.71 -17.49
C ASN A 125 -19.11 -3.40 -17.93
N ARG A 126 -18.77 -2.12 -18.11
CA ARG A 126 -17.40 -1.71 -18.44
C ARG A 126 -16.40 -2.06 -17.33
N ILE A 127 -16.76 -1.86 -16.06
CA ILE A 127 -15.92 -2.23 -14.91
C ILE A 127 -15.67 -3.74 -14.88
N ARG A 128 -16.71 -4.55 -15.10
CA ARG A 128 -16.58 -6.01 -15.16
C ARG A 128 -15.68 -6.45 -16.32
N GLN A 129 -15.88 -5.87 -17.50
CA GLN A 129 -15.04 -6.17 -18.68
C GLN A 129 -13.57 -5.78 -18.44
N GLU A 130 -13.31 -4.61 -17.87
CA GLU A 130 -11.95 -4.17 -17.49
C GLU A 130 -11.29 -5.19 -16.55
N ALA A 131 -11.99 -5.61 -15.49
CA ALA A 131 -11.46 -6.58 -14.52
C ALA A 131 -11.17 -7.95 -15.17
N THR A 132 -12.08 -8.45 -16.02
CA THR A 132 -11.90 -9.72 -16.73
C THR A 132 -10.74 -9.66 -17.72
N LEU A 133 -10.61 -8.58 -18.49
CA LEU A 133 -9.51 -8.42 -19.44
C LEU A 133 -8.16 -8.37 -18.71
N LEU A 134 -8.06 -7.57 -17.65
CA LEU A 134 -6.84 -7.45 -16.85
C LEU A 134 -6.44 -8.76 -16.19
N SER A 135 -7.39 -9.64 -15.85
CA SER A 135 -7.06 -10.96 -15.29
C SER A 135 -6.54 -11.97 -16.31
N THR A 136 -6.66 -11.69 -17.61
CA THR A 136 -6.21 -12.57 -18.70
C THR A 136 -4.89 -12.15 -19.33
N LEU A 137 -4.41 -10.94 -19.02
CA LEU A 137 -3.14 -10.45 -19.54
C LEU A 137 -1.99 -11.04 -18.72
N ASP A 138 -1.06 -11.69 -19.42
CA ASP A 138 0.25 -12.10 -18.91
C ASP A 138 1.29 -11.44 -19.83
N HIS A 139 2.20 -10.65 -19.25
CA HIS A 139 3.17 -9.81 -19.97
C HIS A 139 4.57 -9.98 -19.39
#